data_AF-A0A9E1Y8I0-F1
#
_entry.id   AF-A0A9E1Y8I0-F1
#
_cell.length_a   1.000
_cell.length_b   1.000
_cell.length_c   1.000
_cell.angle_alpha   90.00
_cell.angle_beta   90.00
_cell.angle_gamma   90.00
#
_symmetry.space_group_name_H-M   'P 1'
#
loop_
_entity.id
_entity.type
_entity.pdbx_description
1 polymer ?
#
loop_
_entity_poly.entity_id
_entity_poly.type
_entity_poly.pdbx_seq_one_letter_code
_entity_poly.pdbx_strand_id
1 'polypeptide(L)'
;MFPESFFHRQNNTRIAQVANFIKAAAFRQYDKKVESERQMLFRVTLKFITLIVLISIFDSLLDLFLELFDLLINLLHLFIEAIEYMLELLLVYILHTNTQQSETIIVNTVIIIALFLAYRLLPNIPQLYIHSKRNFRAVYLRHIKRESSCWRTMSLRYKIKWCIAHSLGTTSFLLLM
;
A
#
# COMPACT_ATOMS: atom_id res chain seq x y z
N MET A 1 -35.06 27.03 5.91
CA MET A 1 -34.12 26.77 7.02
C MET A 1 -34.36 25.33 7.50
N PHE A 2 -33.78 24.37 6.79
CA PHE A 2 -33.86 22.92 7.05
C PHE A 2 -32.43 22.35 7.00
N PRO A 3 -32.15 21.23 7.67
CA PRO A 3 -30.99 21.09 8.54
C PRO A 3 -29.92 20.19 7.93
N GLU A 4 -28.73 20.74 7.71
CA GLU A 4 -27.55 20.00 7.23
C GLU A 4 -26.98 19.01 8.27
N SER A 5 -27.37 19.14 9.54
CA SER A 5 -26.86 18.30 10.63
C SER A 5 -27.40 16.86 10.63
N PHE A 6 -28.49 16.59 9.90
CA PHE A 6 -29.08 15.24 9.85
C PHE A 6 -28.38 14.33 8.82
N PHE A 7 -27.92 14.89 7.70
CA PHE A 7 -27.20 14.14 6.66
C PHE A 7 -25.84 13.64 7.15
N HIS A 8 -25.14 14.45 7.96
CA HIS A 8 -23.81 14.10 8.45
C HIS A 8 -23.83 12.93 9.46
N ARG A 9 -24.93 12.73 10.17
CA ARG A 9 -25.09 11.64 11.17
C ARG A 9 -25.40 10.29 10.52
N GLN A 10 -26.12 10.29 9.39
CA GLN A 10 -26.51 9.08 8.67
C GLN A 10 -25.37 8.49 7.83
N ASN A 11 -24.45 9.32 7.33
CA ASN A 11 -23.24 8.82 6.64
C ASN A 11 -22.27 8.14 7.59
N ASN A 12 -22.14 8.62 8.84
CA ASN A 12 -21.21 8.03 9.81
C ASN A 12 -21.63 6.62 10.26
N THR A 13 -22.93 6.34 10.34
CA THR A 13 -23.43 5.00 10.71
C THR A 13 -23.27 3.99 9.57
N ARG A 14 -23.42 4.42 8.31
CA ARG A 14 -23.16 3.57 7.13
C ARG A 14 -21.68 3.24 6.97
N ILE A 15 -20.78 4.21 7.16
CA ILE A 15 -19.33 3.99 7.12
C ILE A 15 -18.91 3.04 8.24
N ALA A 16 -19.45 3.18 9.46
CA ALA A 16 -19.18 2.28 10.57
C ALA A 16 -19.71 0.85 10.31
N GLN A 17 -20.89 0.72 9.70
CA GLN A 17 -21.46 -0.58 9.34
C GLN A 17 -20.64 -1.28 8.25
N VAL A 18 -20.23 -0.56 7.21
CA VAL A 18 -19.37 -1.10 6.14
C VAL A 18 -18.00 -1.49 6.71
N ALA A 19 -17.40 -0.65 7.56
CA ALA A 19 -16.13 -0.98 8.23
C ALA A 19 -16.25 -2.22 9.14
N ASN A 20 -17.38 -2.40 9.82
CA ASN A 20 -17.66 -3.58 10.62
C ASN A 20 -17.94 -4.82 9.75
N PHE A 21 -18.57 -4.67 8.60
CA PHE A 21 -18.79 -5.75 7.64
C PHE A 21 -17.47 -6.19 6.98
N ILE A 22 -16.61 -5.25 6.60
CA ILE A 22 -15.25 -5.53 6.10
C ILE A 22 -14.40 -6.19 7.19
N LYS A 23 -14.48 -5.71 8.45
CA LYS A 23 -13.82 -6.38 9.58
C LYS A 23 -14.37 -7.80 9.79
N ALA A 24 -15.68 -7.99 9.72
CA ALA A 24 -16.31 -9.31 9.90
C ALA A 24 -15.95 -10.28 8.75
N ALA A 25 -15.86 -9.79 7.52
CA ALA A 25 -15.44 -10.55 6.36
C ALA A 25 -13.93 -10.88 6.42
N ALA A 26 -13.09 -9.93 6.83
CA ALA A 26 -11.65 -10.12 7.00
C ALA A 26 -11.30 -11.03 8.20
N PHE A 27 -12.18 -11.11 9.21
CA PHE A 27 -12.01 -11.96 10.40
C PHE A 27 -12.96 -13.17 10.42
N ARG A 28 -13.35 -13.71 9.26
CA ARG A 28 -14.08 -14.99 9.22
C ARG A 28 -13.15 -16.13 9.60
N GLN A 29 -12.89 -16.26 10.91
CA GLN A 29 -12.13 -17.34 11.52
C GLN A 29 -12.95 -18.62 11.40
N TYR A 30 -12.62 -19.44 10.41
CA TYR A 30 -13.12 -20.80 10.31
C TYR A 30 -12.57 -21.65 11.46
N ASP A 31 -13.47 -22.33 12.17
CA ASP A 31 -13.11 -23.24 13.26
C ASP A 31 -12.50 -24.52 12.68
N LYS A 32 -11.16 -24.60 12.70
CA LYS A 32 -10.36 -25.70 12.13
C LYS A 32 -10.59 -27.06 12.81
N LYS A 33 -11.38 -27.14 13.89
CA LYS A 33 -11.57 -28.35 14.69
C LYS A 33 -12.64 -29.32 14.15
N VAL A 34 -13.59 -28.85 13.34
CA VAL A 34 -14.74 -29.67 12.83
C VAL A 34 -14.68 -29.77 11.31
N GLU A 35 -13.48 -29.79 10.76
CA GLU A 35 -13.31 -29.56 9.33
C GLU A 35 -13.10 -30.84 8.53
N SER A 36 -13.90 -31.00 7.49
CA SER A 36 -13.83 -32.15 6.58
C SER A 36 -12.57 -32.07 5.70
N GLU A 37 -11.99 -33.22 5.34
CA GLU A 37 -10.75 -33.31 4.56
C GLU A 37 -10.84 -32.56 3.22
N ARG A 38 -12.03 -32.53 2.61
CA ARG A 38 -12.28 -31.76 1.38
C ARG A 38 -12.16 -30.25 1.58
N GLN A 39 -12.60 -29.73 2.72
CA GLN A 39 -12.54 -28.30 3.05
C GLN A 39 -11.09 -27.86 3.32
N MET A 40 -10.30 -28.72 3.96
CA MET A 40 -8.87 -28.51 4.13
C MET A 40 -8.16 -28.38 2.77
N LEU A 41 -8.37 -29.35 1.86
CA LEU A 41 -7.77 -29.34 0.53
C LEU A 41 -8.20 -28.12 -0.28
N PHE A 42 -9.50 -27.81 -0.30
CA PHE A 42 -10.03 -26.65 -1.03
C PHE A 42 -9.39 -25.33 -0.58
N ARG A 43 -9.19 -25.13 0.73
CA ARG A 43 -8.52 -23.92 1.23
C ARG A 43 -7.04 -23.85 0.87
N VAL A 44 -6.33 -24.97 0.89
CA VAL A 44 -4.92 -25.01 0.46
C VAL A 44 -4.82 -24.71 -1.03
N THR A 45 -5.64 -25.36 -1.85
CA THR A 45 -5.70 -25.10 -3.30
C THR A 45 -6.06 -23.64 -3.59
N LEU A 46 -7.05 -23.06 -2.90
CA LEU A 46 -7.40 -21.65 -3.08
C LEU A 46 -6.24 -20.73 -2.72
N LYS A 47 -5.52 -20.97 -1.62
CA LYS A 47 -4.32 -20.21 -1.24
C LYS A 47 -3.23 -20.29 -2.31
N PHE A 48 -3.00 -21.47 -2.89
CA PHE A 48 -2.05 -21.65 -3.98
C PHE A 48 -2.48 -20.93 -5.26
N ILE A 49 -3.75 -21.03 -5.66
CA ILE A 49 -4.28 -20.29 -6.81
C ILE A 49 -4.14 -18.79 -6.58
N THR A 50 -4.53 -18.28 -5.41
CA THR A 50 -4.36 -16.87 -5.07
C THR A 50 -2.90 -16.44 -5.12
N LEU A 51 -1.97 -17.28 -4.63
CA LEU A 51 -0.54 -16.99 -4.66
C LEU A 51 0.01 -16.97 -6.10
N ILE A 52 -0.38 -17.93 -6.95
CA ILE A 52 0.00 -17.98 -8.36
C ILE A 52 -0.53 -16.75 -9.08
N VAL A 53 -1.83 -16.45 -8.95
CA VAL A 53 -2.46 -15.26 -9.54
C VAL A 53 -1.78 -13.98 -9.06
N LEU A 54 -1.48 -13.89 -7.76
CA LEU A 54 -0.78 -12.72 -7.19
C LEU A 54 0.61 -12.56 -7.79
N ILE A 55 1.38 -13.64 -7.93
CA ILE A 55 2.72 -13.61 -8.54
C ILE A 55 2.62 -13.26 -10.03
N SER A 56 1.67 -13.84 -10.76
CA SER A 56 1.48 -13.53 -12.19
C SER A 56 1.06 -12.08 -12.44
N ILE A 57 0.23 -11.51 -11.56
CA ILE A 57 -0.18 -10.09 -11.66
C ILE A 57 0.88 -9.16 -11.07
N PHE A 58 1.79 -9.65 -10.23
CA PHE A 58 2.80 -8.83 -9.55
C PHE A 58 3.66 -8.05 -10.55
N ASP A 59 4.02 -8.67 -11.68
CA ASP A 59 4.77 -8.01 -12.75
C ASP A 59 3.99 -6.83 -13.33
N SER A 60 2.75 -7.04 -13.75
CA SER A 60 1.87 -5.96 -14.22
C SER A 60 1.58 -4.90 -13.17
N LEU A 61 1.56 -5.28 -11.89
CA LEU A 61 1.34 -4.36 -10.77
C LEU A 61 2.57 -3.51 -10.50
N LEU A 62 3.78 -4.06 -10.70
CA LEU A 62 5.03 -3.30 -10.70
C LEU A 62 5.10 -2.36 -11.90
N ASP A 63 4.72 -2.82 -13.10
CA ASP A 63 4.68 -1.97 -14.29
C ASP A 63 3.74 -0.78 -14.09
N LEU A 64 2.52 -1.02 -13.62
CA LEU A 64 1.57 0.04 -13.30
C LEU A 64 2.11 1.00 -12.24
N PHE A 65 2.81 0.48 -11.23
CA PHE A 65 3.44 1.31 -10.20
C PHE A 65 4.55 2.19 -10.76
N LEU A 66 5.38 1.66 -11.66
CA LEU A 66 6.43 2.41 -12.34
C LEU A 66 5.84 3.48 -13.27
N GLU A 67 4.80 3.15 -14.04
CA GLU A 67 4.09 4.10 -14.89
C GLU A 67 3.48 5.24 -14.07
N LEU A 68 2.87 4.93 -12.93
CA LEU A 68 2.32 5.95 -12.03
C LEU A 68 3.42 6.85 -11.45
N PHE A 69 4.57 6.27 -11.10
CA PHE A 69 5.73 7.04 -10.62
C PHE A 69 6.28 7.97 -11.70
N ASP A 70 6.37 7.49 -12.94
CA ASP A 70 6.81 8.30 -14.08
C ASP A 70 5.86 9.48 -14.33
N LEU A 71 4.55 9.22 -14.32
CA LEU A 71 3.53 10.27 -14.44
C LEU A 71 3.65 11.32 -13.32
N LEU A 72 3.90 10.88 -12.08
CA LEU A 72 4.07 11.79 -10.95
C LEU A 72 5.33 12.65 -11.09
N ILE A 73 6.44 12.08 -11.55
CA ILE A 73 7.68 12.82 -11.82
C ILE A 73 7.44 13.84 -12.94
N ASN A 74 6.79 13.46 -14.03
CA ASN A 74 6.45 14.36 -15.12
C ASN A 74 5.53 15.51 -14.66
N LEU A 75 4.54 15.21 -13.80
CA LEU A 75 3.67 16.23 -13.22
C LEU A 75 4.44 17.19 -12.31
N LEU A 76 5.38 16.67 -11.50
CA LEU A 76 6.25 17.49 -10.67
C LEU A 76 7.13 18.39 -11.53
N HIS A 77 7.69 17.87 -12.62
CA HIS A 77 8.51 18.63 -13.56
C HIS A 77 7.72 19.79 -14.18
N LEU A 78 6.51 19.50 -14.71
CA LEU A 78 5.61 20.51 -15.26
C LEU A 78 5.23 21.57 -14.23
N PHE A 79 5.03 21.17 -12.97
CA PHE A 79 4.74 22.12 -11.89
C PHE A 79 5.92 23.05 -11.59
N ILE A 80 7.14 22.51 -11.61
CA ILE A 80 8.36 23.32 -11.44
C ILE A 80 8.52 24.29 -12.62
N GLU A 81 8.34 23.83 -13.85
CA GLU A 81 8.40 24.65 -15.06
C GLU A 81 7.34 25.77 -15.03
N ALA A 82 6.12 25.47 -14.58
CA ALA A 82 5.07 26.48 -14.43
C ALA A 82 5.44 27.56 -13.38
N ILE A 83 6.08 27.17 -12.28
CA ILE A 83 6.59 28.12 -11.27
C ILE A 83 7.72 28.96 -11.87
N GLU A 84 8.66 28.34 -12.58
CA GLU A 84 9.77 29.02 -13.23
C GLU A 84 9.29 30.11 -14.19
N TYR A 85 8.34 29.76 -15.06
CA TYR A 85 7.72 30.71 -15.99
C TYR A 85 7.01 31.87 -15.27
N MET A 86 6.25 31.57 -14.21
CA MET A 86 5.57 32.61 -13.42
C MET A 86 6.57 33.55 -12.73
N LEU A 87 7.70 33.01 -12.23
CA LEU A 87 8.76 33.81 -11.62
C LEU A 87 9.48 34.69 -12.64
N GLU A 88 9.77 34.18 -13.84
CA GLU A 88 10.36 34.94 -14.94
C GLU A 88 9.49 36.16 -15.28
N LEU A 89 8.19 35.94 -15.46
CA LEU A 89 7.23 36.97 -15.82
C LEU A 89 7.10 38.04 -14.73
N LEU A 90 7.11 37.62 -13.45
CA LEU A 90 7.09 38.50 -12.30
C LEU A 90 8.38 39.34 -12.17
N LEU A 91 9.55 38.73 -12.41
CA LEU A 91 10.85 39.41 -12.39
C LEU A 91 10.97 40.46 -13.51
N VAL A 92 10.55 40.11 -14.73
CA VAL A 92 10.52 41.06 -15.86
C VAL A 92 9.64 42.25 -15.52
N TYR A 93 8.47 42.01 -14.92
CA TYR A 93 7.51 43.07 -14.60
C TYR A 93 7.97 44.00 -13.46
N ILE A 94 8.54 43.43 -12.38
CA ILE A 94 8.95 44.20 -11.20
C ILE A 94 10.29 44.91 -11.43
N LEU A 95 11.23 44.27 -12.14
CA LEU A 95 12.63 44.66 -12.10
C LEU A 95 13.13 45.31 -13.40
N HIS A 96 12.37 45.26 -14.52
CA HIS A 96 12.82 45.79 -15.83
C HIS A 96 14.27 45.37 -16.19
N THR A 97 14.69 44.20 -15.72
CA THR A 97 16.09 43.80 -15.68
C THR A 97 16.45 42.97 -16.92
N ASN A 98 17.69 43.10 -17.37
CA ASN A 98 18.26 42.41 -18.52
C ASN A 98 18.15 40.87 -18.35
N THR A 99 17.75 40.17 -19.41
CA THR A 99 17.31 38.76 -19.42
C THR A 99 18.26 37.79 -18.71
N GLN A 100 19.58 38.00 -18.86
CA GLN A 100 20.63 37.14 -18.25
C GLN A 100 20.69 37.16 -16.71
N GLN A 101 20.39 38.29 -16.05
CA GLN A 101 20.44 38.34 -14.59
C GLN A 101 19.19 37.73 -13.94
N SER A 102 18.07 37.72 -14.67
CA SER A 102 16.81 37.13 -14.18
C SER A 102 16.90 35.60 -14.11
N GLU A 103 17.48 34.95 -15.13
CA GLU A 103 17.66 33.48 -15.18
C GLU A 103 18.46 32.96 -13.97
N THR A 104 19.56 33.64 -13.62
CA THR A 104 20.44 33.23 -12.52
C THR A 104 19.75 33.34 -11.15
N ILE A 105 18.88 34.34 -10.96
CA ILE A 105 18.12 34.52 -9.71
C ILE A 105 17.03 33.45 -9.58
N ILE A 106 16.39 33.08 -10.68
CA ILE A 106 15.32 32.07 -10.71
C ILE A 106 15.90 30.69 -10.37
N VAL A 107 16.97 30.27 -11.05
CA VAL A 107 17.64 28.98 -10.79
C VAL A 107 18.06 28.87 -9.32
N ASN A 108 18.67 29.93 -8.76
CA ASN A 108 19.07 29.93 -7.35
C ASN A 108 17.88 29.84 -6.39
N THR A 109 16.75 30.48 -6.71
CA THR A 109 15.53 30.45 -5.90
C THR A 109 14.90 29.06 -5.92
N VAL A 110 14.81 28.42 -7.09
CA VAL A 110 14.30 27.05 -7.23
C VAL A 110 15.17 26.05 -6.48
N ILE A 111 16.50 26.19 -6.55
CA ILE A 111 17.45 25.34 -5.80
C ILE A 111 17.24 25.48 -4.28
N ILE A 112 17.08 26.71 -3.78
CA ILE A 112 16.84 26.97 -2.34
C ILE A 112 15.51 26.34 -1.89
N ILE A 113 14.44 26.49 -2.70
CA ILE A 113 13.14 25.89 -2.40
C ILE A 113 13.22 24.36 -2.40
N ALA A 114 13.87 23.77 -3.42
CA ALA A 114 14.06 22.33 -3.52
C ALA A 114 14.85 21.76 -2.32
N LEU A 115 15.95 22.43 -1.94
CA LEU A 115 16.72 22.09 -0.73
C LEU A 115 15.88 22.20 0.54
N PHE A 116 15.05 23.23 0.66
CA PHE A 116 14.17 23.42 1.82
C PHE A 116 13.09 22.34 1.93
N LEU A 117 12.44 21.99 0.81
CA LEU A 117 11.47 20.90 0.76
C LEU A 117 12.13 19.55 1.07
N ALA A 118 13.28 19.26 0.48
CA ALA A 118 14.04 18.04 0.75
C ALA A 118 14.41 17.94 2.24
N TYR A 119 14.94 19.02 2.81
CA TYR A 119 15.28 19.11 4.24
C TYR A 119 14.05 18.87 5.14
N ARG A 120 12.86 19.33 4.75
CA ARG A 120 11.62 19.14 5.52
C ARG A 120 11.02 17.73 5.36
N LEU A 121 11.19 17.10 4.19
CA LEU A 121 10.66 15.77 3.90
C LEU A 121 11.52 14.65 4.50
N LEU A 122 12.85 14.79 4.48
CA LEU A 122 13.83 13.85 5.04
C LEU A 122 13.51 13.37 6.47
N PRO A 123 13.18 14.22 7.46
CA PRO A 123 12.86 13.78 8.82
C PRO A 123 11.49 13.12 8.97
N ASN A 124 10.56 13.32 8.03
CA ASN A 124 9.21 12.75 8.10
C ASN A 124 9.14 11.32 7.55
N ILE A 125 10.02 10.97 6.61
CA ILE A 125 10.14 9.62 6.03
C ILE A 125 10.37 8.54 7.12
N PRO A 126 11.34 8.67 8.05
CA PRO A 126 11.58 7.63 9.06
C PRO A 126 10.41 7.48 10.04
N GLN A 127 9.70 8.56 10.37
CA GLN A 127 8.55 8.50 11.27
C GLN A 127 7.39 7.70 10.67
N LEU A 128 7.05 7.96 9.40
CA LEU A 128 6.01 7.22 8.68
C LEU A 128 6.38 5.73 8.54
N TYR A 129 7.65 5.46 8.22
CA TYR A 129 8.16 4.09 8.13
C TYR A 129 8.06 3.34 9.47
N ILE A 130 8.45 3.98 10.58
CA ILE A 130 8.38 3.37 11.92
C ILE A 130 6.93 3.08 12.32
N HIS A 131 6.01 4.01 12.09
CA HIS A 131 4.59 3.80 12.40
C HIS A 131 4.00 2.64 11.61
N SER A 132 4.27 2.60 10.31
CA SER A 132 3.78 1.52 9.44
C SER A 132 4.38 0.17 9.84
N LYS A 133 5.69 0.12 10.09
CA LYS A 133 6.39 -1.10 10.56
C LYS A 133 5.85 -1.61 11.89
N ARG A 134 5.57 -0.72 12.86
CA ARG A 134 5.01 -1.12 14.17
C ARG A 134 3.61 -1.71 14.01
N ASN A 135 2.77 -1.11 13.17
CA ASN A 135 1.41 -1.60 12.94
C ASN A 135 1.45 -2.97 12.23
N PHE A 136 2.25 -3.10 11.17
CA PHE A 136 2.47 -4.38 10.49
C PHE A 136 2.99 -5.46 11.43
N ARG A 137 4.00 -5.14 12.25
CA ARG A 137 4.57 -6.09 13.21
C ARG A 137 3.54 -6.54 14.23
N ALA A 138 2.70 -5.65 14.74
CA ALA A 138 1.65 -5.99 15.70
C ALA A 138 0.60 -6.93 15.09
N VAL A 139 0.19 -6.68 13.84
CA VAL A 139 -0.74 -7.55 13.11
C VAL A 139 -0.09 -8.91 12.82
N TYR A 140 1.14 -8.92 12.34
CA TYR A 140 1.91 -10.13 12.02
C TYR A 140 2.12 -11.03 13.24
N LEU A 141 2.54 -10.46 14.39
CA LEU A 141 2.74 -11.21 15.62
C LEU A 141 1.42 -11.81 16.15
N ARG A 142 0.30 -11.10 16.03
CA ARG A 142 -1.03 -11.63 16.37
C ARG A 142 -1.42 -12.79 15.46
N HIS A 143 -1.10 -12.71 14.17
CA HIS A 143 -1.34 -13.79 13.21
C HIS A 143 -0.54 -15.04 13.58
N ILE A 144 0.78 -14.91 13.76
CA ILE A 144 1.66 -16.02 14.16
C ILE A 144 1.20 -16.68 15.46
N LYS A 145 0.91 -15.89 16.50
CA LYS A 145 0.51 -16.43 17.80
C LYS A 145 -0.80 -17.25 17.72
N ARG A 146 -1.72 -16.82 16.86
CA ARG A 146 -2.98 -17.55 16.60
C ARG A 146 -2.72 -18.83 15.83
N GLU A 147 -1.89 -18.78 14.79
CA GLU A 147 -1.55 -19.97 14.02
C GLU A 147 -0.77 -21.00 14.82
N SER A 148 0.19 -20.59 15.65
CA SER A 148 0.96 -21.50 16.50
C SER A 148 0.08 -22.19 17.56
N SER A 149 -0.84 -21.44 18.18
CA SER A 149 -1.81 -21.99 19.15
C SER A 149 -2.76 -22.99 18.49
N CYS A 150 -3.21 -22.69 17.27
CA CYS A 150 -4.03 -23.60 16.48
C CYS A 150 -3.25 -24.86 16.07
N TRP A 151 -2.01 -24.70 15.59
CA TRP A 151 -1.14 -25.81 15.18
C TRP A 151 -0.83 -26.77 16.33
N ARG A 152 -0.70 -26.24 17.56
CA ARG A 152 -0.42 -27.04 18.76
C ARG A 152 -1.61 -27.89 19.19
N THR A 153 -2.84 -27.47 18.88
CA THR A 153 -4.07 -28.21 19.21
C THR A 153 -4.51 -29.19 18.12
N MET A 154 -3.77 -29.27 17.01
CA MET A 154 -4.10 -30.07 15.84
C MET A 154 -3.43 -31.45 15.87
N SER A 155 -4.15 -32.48 15.41
CA SER A 155 -3.68 -33.87 15.43
C SER A 155 -2.52 -34.12 14.46
N LEU A 156 -1.65 -35.09 14.80
CA LEU A 156 -0.49 -35.48 13.98
C LEU A 156 -0.87 -35.88 12.55
N ARG A 157 -2.02 -36.55 12.38
CA ARG A 157 -2.53 -36.95 11.05
C ARG A 157 -2.81 -35.74 10.15
N TYR A 158 -3.35 -34.66 10.72
CA TYR A 158 -3.59 -33.42 9.97
C TYR A 158 -2.29 -32.76 9.53
N LYS A 159 -1.26 -32.78 10.38
CA LYS A 159 0.07 -32.21 10.06
C LYS A 159 0.74 -32.91 8.88
N ILE A 160 0.70 -34.24 8.86
CA ILE A 160 1.28 -35.05 7.77
C ILE A 160 0.56 -34.76 6.45
N LYS A 161 -0.77 -34.75 6.44
CA LYS A 161 -1.58 -34.42 5.24
C LYS A 161 -1.29 -32.99 4.75
N TRP A 162 -1.10 -32.04 5.65
CA TRP A 162 -0.76 -30.67 5.30
C TRP A 162 0.64 -30.56 4.66
N CYS A 163 1.65 -31.26 5.20
CA CYS A 163 2.98 -31.32 4.61
C CYS A 163 2.96 -31.90 3.20
N ILE A 164 2.23 -33.01 2.98
CA ILE A 164 2.15 -33.65 1.66
C ILE A 164 1.45 -32.72 0.65
N ALA A 165 0.34 -32.09 1.03
CA ALA A 165 -0.35 -31.15 0.15
C ALA A 165 0.53 -29.92 -0.17
N HIS A 166 1.30 -29.45 0.81
CA HIS A 166 2.20 -28.32 0.60
C HIS A 166 3.39 -28.69 -0.30
N SER A 167 4.03 -29.85 -0.07
CA SER A 167 5.16 -30.30 -0.89
C SER A 167 4.75 -30.59 -2.33
N LEU A 168 3.56 -31.16 -2.56
CA LEU A 168 3.01 -31.32 -3.91
C LEU A 168 2.78 -29.97 -4.57
N GLY A 169 2.15 -29.03 -3.88
CA GLY A 169 1.89 -27.68 -4.40
C GLY A 169 3.17 -26.92 -4.75
N THR A 170 4.20 -26.97 -3.91
CA THR A 170 5.49 -26.32 -4.19
C THR A 170 6.24 -26.99 -5.34
N THR A 171 6.18 -28.31 -5.45
CA THR A 171 6.83 -29.05 -6.55
C THR A 171 6.15 -28.75 -7.88
N SER A 172 4.81 -28.69 -7.92
CA SER A 172 4.06 -28.29 -9.11
C SER A 172 4.32 -26.83 -9.50
N PHE A 173 4.45 -25.93 -8.53
CA PHE A 173 4.80 -24.53 -8.79
C PHE A 173 6.20 -24.40 -9.41
N LEU A 174 7.20 -25.08 -8.84
CA LEU A 174 8.59 -25.07 -9.36
C LEU A 174 8.74 -25.72 -10.74
N LEU A 175 7.83 -26.61 -11.13
CA LEU A 175 7.81 -27.20 -12.47
C LEU A 175 7.10 -26.32 -13.51
N LEU A 176 6.21 -25.43 -13.07
CA LEU A 176 5.42 -24.56 -13.94
C LEU A 176 6.09 -23.21 -14.18
N MET A 177 6.96 -22.79 -13.26
CA MET A 177 7.83 -21.62 -13.40
C MET A 177 9.10 -21.97 -14.17
#